data_AF-A0A0C9Z443-F1
#
_entry.id   AF-A0A0C9Z443-F1
#
_cell.length_a   1.000
_cell.length_b   1.000
_cell.length_c   1.000
_cell.angle_alpha   90.00
_cell.angle_beta   90.00
_cell.angle_gamma   90.00
#
_symmetry.space_group_name_H-M   'P 1'
#
loop_
_entity.id
_entity.type
_entity.pdbx_description
1 polymer ?
#
loop_
_entity_poly.entity_id
_entity_poly.type
_entity_poly.pdbx_seq_one_letter_code
_entity_poly.pdbx_strand_id
1 'polypeptide(L)'
;IPVTEDSTDLHSTIHPFSARADLIRHATAIIWDELPMANRAAWECVDNICRQIMNVWDKPFGGIPLIGLGDFRQVAPVVSGAGEFASLAASVKSSRLWRMMRIF
;
A
#
# COMPACT_ATOMS: atom_id res chain seq x y z
N ILE A 1 0.34 -6.85 9.74
CA ILE A 1 1.18 -7.86 9.05
C ILE A 1 2.62 -7.54 9.41
N PRO A 2 3.39 -8.40 10.10
CA PRO A 2 4.76 -8.08 10.44
C PRO A 2 5.59 -8.19 9.15
N VAL A 3 6.24 -7.10 8.77
CA VAL A 3 7.02 -6.98 7.55
C VAL A 3 8.44 -6.60 8.01
N THR A 4 9.35 -7.58 8.00
CA THR A 4 10.76 -7.39 8.38
C THR A 4 11.53 -6.62 7.30
N GLU A 5 12.61 -5.95 7.69
CA GLU A 5 13.38 -4.96 6.91
C GLU A 5 13.86 -5.43 5.52
N ASP A 6 13.87 -6.73 5.25
CA ASP A 6 14.39 -7.33 4.02
C ASP A 6 13.36 -7.48 2.88
N SER A 7 12.13 -6.99 3.05
CA SER A 7 11.04 -7.20 2.07
C SER A 7 10.98 -6.10 1.00
N THR A 8 12.12 -5.79 0.39
CA THR A 8 12.27 -4.83 -0.72
C THR A 8 11.64 -5.30 -2.05
N ASP A 9 10.93 -6.42 -2.07
CA ASP A 9 10.32 -6.96 -3.28
C ASP A 9 9.05 -7.79 -2.98
N LEU A 10 8.07 -7.18 -2.29
CA LEU A 10 6.79 -7.85 -2.01
C LEU A 10 5.97 -7.97 -3.30
N HIS A 11 5.80 -9.20 -3.80
CA HIS A 11 4.95 -9.52 -4.94
C HIS A 11 3.58 -10.03 -4.51
N SER A 12 2.53 -9.55 -5.17
CA SER A 12 1.17 -10.04 -4.94
C SER A 12 1.00 -11.44 -5.54
N THR A 13 0.26 -12.29 -4.84
CA THR A 13 -0.13 -13.63 -5.33
C THR A 13 -1.40 -13.59 -6.20
N ILE A 14 -1.98 -12.40 -6.42
CA ILE A 14 -3.16 -12.24 -7.27
C ILE A 14 -2.72 -12.28 -8.74
N HIS A 15 -3.17 -13.30 -9.46
CA HIS A 15 -2.93 -13.36 -10.89
C HIS A 15 -3.91 -12.44 -11.66
N PRO A 16 -3.46 -11.75 -12.72
CA PRO A 16 -4.30 -10.84 -13.50
C PRO A 16 -5.58 -11.48 -14.08
N PHE A 17 -5.59 -12.79 -14.34
CA PHE A 17 -6.75 -13.49 -14.91
C PHE A 17 -7.54 -14.28 -13.85
N SER A 18 -7.33 -14.00 -12.57
CA SER A 18 -8.06 -14.65 -11.48
C SER A 18 -9.38 -13.94 -11.17
N ALA A 19 -10.33 -14.65 -10.56
CA ALA A 19 -11.57 -14.05 -10.07
C ALA A 19 -11.33 -12.88 -9.09
N ARG A 20 -10.23 -12.91 -8.32
CA ARG A 20 -9.82 -11.79 -7.46
C ARG A 20 -9.43 -10.55 -8.25
N ALA A 21 -8.78 -10.73 -9.39
CA ALA A 21 -8.46 -9.62 -10.28
C ALA A 21 -9.72 -9.03 -10.91
N ASP A 22 -10.74 -9.85 -11.20
CA ASP A 22 -12.01 -9.35 -11.69
C ASP A 22 -12.75 -8.50 -10.64
N LEU A 23 -12.68 -8.86 -9.36
CA LEU A 23 -13.19 -8.01 -8.28
C LEU A 23 -12.50 -6.65 -8.26
N ILE A 24 -11.16 -6.62 -8.43
CA ILE A 24 -10.38 -5.38 -8.48
C ILE A 24 -10.75 -4.55 -9.73
N ARG A 25 -10.99 -5.18 -10.88
CA ARG A 25 -11.43 -4.49 -12.11
C ARG A 25 -12.76 -3.77 -11.96
N HIS A 26 -13.68 -4.37 -11.22
CA HIS A 26 -15.02 -3.81 -10.99
C HIS A 26 -15.07 -2.88 -9.76
N ALA A 27 -13.99 -2.79 -8.98
CA ALA A 27 -13.94 -1.95 -7.80
C ALA A 27 -13.98 -0.46 -8.18
N THR A 28 -14.89 0.28 -7.55
CA THR A 28 -15.00 1.74 -7.73
C THR A 28 -14.15 2.53 -6.74
N ALA A 29 -13.75 1.89 -5.64
CA ALA A 29 -12.85 2.44 -4.62
C ALA A 29 -12.21 1.32 -3.80
N ILE A 30 -11.03 1.59 -3.25
CA ILE A 30 -10.35 0.74 -2.26
C ILE A 30 -10.41 1.48 -0.92
N ILE A 31 -10.94 0.81 0.11
CA ILE A 31 -10.93 1.33 1.48
C ILE A 31 -9.83 0.59 2.23
N TRP A 32 -8.91 1.35 2.81
CA TRP A 32 -7.82 0.81 3.61
C TRP A 32 -7.96 1.28 5.04
N ASP A 33 -8.38 0.39 5.92
CA ASP A 33 -8.40 0.64 7.36
C ASP A 33 -7.02 0.44 7.98
N GLU A 34 -6.68 1.22 9.00
CA GLU A 34 -5.36 1.22 9.66
C GLU A 34 -4.19 1.52 8.70
N LEU A 35 -4.37 2.48 7.78
CA LEU A 35 -3.32 2.90 6.85
C LEU A 35 -1.99 3.31 7.54
N PRO A 36 -1.99 4.04 8.68
CA PRO A 36 -0.75 4.43 9.36
C PRO A 36 0.13 3.26 9.78
N MET A 37 -0.48 2.11 10.07
CA MET A 37 0.20 0.88 10.49
C MET A 37 0.69 0.05 9.31
N ALA A 38 0.34 0.42 8.06
CA ALA A 38 0.80 -0.29 6.88
C ALA A 38 2.29 -0.04 6.64
N ASN A 39 3.00 -1.10 6.25
CA ASN A 39 4.36 -1.00 5.77
C ASN A 39 4.36 -0.46 4.32
N ARG A 40 5.29 0.42 4.00
CA ARG A 40 5.54 0.94 2.65
C ARG A 40 5.59 -0.15 1.57
N ALA A 41 6.23 -1.30 1.83
CA ALA A 41 6.31 -2.40 0.87
C ALA A 41 4.94 -2.98 0.53
N ALA A 42 4.06 -3.14 1.54
CA ALA A 42 2.69 -3.60 1.31
C ALA A 42 1.89 -2.57 0.51
N TRP A 43 2.08 -1.29 0.82
CA TRP A 43 1.45 -0.18 0.11
C TRP A 43 1.85 -0.12 -1.37
N GLU A 44 3.15 -0.24 -1.67
CA GLU A 44 3.68 -0.24 -3.03
C GLU A 44 3.32 -1.52 -3.80
N CYS A 45 3.25 -2.67 -3.12
CA CYS A 45 2.78 -3.93 -3.71
C CYS A 45 1.33 -3.80 -4.22
N VAL A 46 0.46 -3.20 -3.41
CA VAL A 46 -0.95 -2.98 -3.76
C VAL A 46 -1.09 -2.04 -4.97
N ASP A 47 -0.32 -0.95 -5.00
CA ASP A 47 -0.27 -0.06 -6.15
C ASP A 47 0.18 -0.80 -7.43
N ASN A 48 1.23 -1.61 -7.35
CA ASN A 48 1.74 -2.38 -8.49
C ASN A 48 0.70 -3.36 -9.03
N ILE A 49 0.08 -4.18 -8.15
CA ILE A 49 -0.91 -5.16 -8.61
C ILE A 49 -2.15 -4.49 -9.20
N CYS A 50 -2.62 -3.38 -8.64
CA CYS A 50 -3.74 -2.63 -9.20
C CYS A 50 -3.41 -2.08 -10.60
N ARG A 51 -2.20 -1.52 -10.79
CA ARG A 51 -1.75 -1.07 -12.13
C ARG A 51 -1.70 -2.21 -13.13
N GLN A 52 -1.20 -3.38 -12.73
CA GLN A 52 -1.14 -4.57 -13.58
C GLN A 52 -2.54 -5.08 -13.97
N ILE A 53 -3.45 -5.19 -13.01
CA ILE A 53 -4.81 -5.70 -13.24
C ILE A 53 -5.63 -4.76 -14.13
N MET A 54 -5.53 -3.45 -13.87
CA MET A 54 -6.22 -2.41 -14.64
C MET A 54 -5.54 -2.10 -15.98
N ASN A 55 -4.28 -2.53 -16.15
CA ASN A 55 -3.41 -2.15 -17.27
C ASN A 55 -3.28 -0.63 -17.45
N VAL A 56 -3.16 0.10 -16.34
CA VAL A 56 -3.02 1.56 -16.28
C VAL A 56 -1.82 1.89 -15.40
N TRP A 57 -0.74 2.41 -16.00
CA TRP A 57 0.55 2.58 -15.32
C TRP A 57 0.87 4.02 -14.91
N ASP A 58 0.20 4.99 -15.54
CA ASP A 58 0.38 6.42 -15.33
C ASP A 58 -0.37 6.95 -14.09
N LYS A 59 -1.29 6.15 -13.52
CA LYS A 59 -2.10 6.52 -12.35
C LYS A 59 -1.77 5.66 -11.12
N PRO A 60 -1.83 6.22 -9.90
CA PRO A 60 -1.82 5.42 -8.66
C PRO A 60 -2.94 4.41 -8.66
N PHE A 61 -2.66 3.21 -8.15
CA PHE A 61 -3.62 2.10 -7.98
C PHE A 61 -4.41 1.77 -9.26
N GLY A 62 -3.80 1.93 -10.43
CA GLY A 62 -4.49 1.70 -11.72
C GLY A 62 -5.65 2.64 -11.99
N GLY A 63 -5.72 3.77 -11.29
CA GLY A 63 -6.82 4.74 -11.38
C GLY A 63 -7.97 4.50 -10.41
N ILE A 64 -7.91 3.45 -9.58
CA ILE A 64 -8.92 3.18 -8.56
C ILE A 64 -8.68 4.14 -7.38
N PRO A 65 -9.67 4.96 -6.98
CA PRO A 65 -9.56 5.80 -5.79
C PRO A 65 -9.28 4.97 -4.55
N LEU A 66 -8.26 5.34 -3.78
CA LEU A 66 -7.95 4.73 -2.49
C LEU A 66 -8.28 5.70 -1.36
N ILE A 67 -9.13 5.25 -0.43
CA ILE A 67 -9.53 5.97 0.77
C ILE A 67 -8.83 5.32 1.96
N GLY A 68 -7.80 6.00 2.48
CA GLY A 68 -7.10 5.59 3.68
C GLY A 68 -7.84 6.07 4.92
N LEU A 69 -8.14 5.14 5.83
CA LEU A 69 -8.66 5.40 7.16
C LEU A 69 -7.60 5.06 8.20
N GLY A 70 -7.66 5.73 9.35
CA GLY A 70 -6.78 5.47 10.48
C GLY A 70 -6.36 6.75 11.19
N ASP A 71 -5.94 6.60 12.44
CA ASP A 71 -5.37 7.70 13.23
C ASP A 71 -3.84 7.65 13.11
N PHE A 72 -3.24 8.59 12.38
CA PHE A 72 -1.78 8.71 12.31
C PHE A 72 -1.11 9.11 13.65
N ARG A 73 -1.91 9.34 14.70
CA ARG A 73 -1.47 9.52 16.09
C ARG A 73 -1.45 8.20 16.86
N GLN A 74 -1.98 7.11 16.30
CA GLN A 74 -1.74 5.75 16.78
C GLN A 74 -0.43 5.22 16.17
N VAL A 75 0.29 4.44 16.96
CA VAL A 75 1.73 4.15 16.84
C VAL A 75 2.14 3.71 15.42
N ALA A 76 3.24 4.28 14.91
CA ALA A 76 3.86 3.94 13.63
C ALA A 76 4.14 2.42 13.53
N PRO A 77 4.35 1.86 12.31
CA PRO A 77 4.62 0.43 12.15
C PRO A 77 5.83 0.04 13.02
N VAL A 78 5.62 -0.87 13.96
CA VAL A 78 6.69 -1.34 14.86
C VAL A 78 7.58 -2.28 14.06
N VAL A 79 8.80 -1.84 13.74
CA VAL A 79 9.84 -2.70 13.17
C VAL A 79 10.61 -3.34 14.32
N SER A 80 10.48 -4.65 14.51
CA SER A 80 11.15 -5.38 15.59
C SER A 80 12.66 -5.43 15.34
N GLY A 81 13.46 -4.78 16.19
CA GLY A 81 14.93 -4.88 16.18
C GLY A 81 15.68 -3.75 15.49
N ALA A 82 14.99 -2.74 14.96
CA ALA A 82 15.60 -1.63 14.25
C ALA A 82 15.20 -0.26 14.83
N GLY A 83 16.14 0.69 14.85
CA GLY A 83 15.97 2.00 15.49
C GLY A 83 14.86 2.86 14.86
N GLU A 84 14.57 4.01 15.48
CA GLU A 84 13.48 4.93 15.10
C GLU A 84 13.50 5.32 13.61
N PHE A 85 14.68 5.39 12.98
CA PHE A 85 14.86 5.68 11.56
C PHE A 85 14.33 4.58 10.63
N ALA A 86 14.39 3.31 11.04
CA ALA A 86 13.86 2.18 10.26
C ALA A 86 12.33 2.19 10.25
N SER A 87 11.70 2.53 11.38
CA SER A 87 10.25 2.67 11.49
C SER A 87 9.73 3.82 10.61
N LEU A 88 10.48 4.93 10.53
CA LEU A 88 10.16 6.03 9.61
C LEU A 88 10.32 5.62 8.14
N ALA A 89 11.39 4.89 7.81
CA ALA A 89 11.64 4.41 6.46
C ALA A 89 10.58 3.39 5.99
N ALA A 90 10.06 2.57 6.90
CA ALA A 90 9.00 1.60 6.64
C ALA A 90 7.58 2.22 6.62
N SER A 91 7.41 3.47 7.06
CA SER A 91 6.11 4.14 7.08
C SER A 91 5.59 4.44 5.67
N VAL A 92 4.27 4.39 5.46
CA VAL A 92 3.61 4.83 4.22
C VAL A 92 4.05 6.24 3.81
N LYS A 93 4.34 7.12 4.79
CA LYS A 93 4.80 8.50 4.53
C LYS A 93 6.09 8.60 3.73
N SER A 94 6.95 7.57 3.79
CA SER A 94 8.21 7.54 3.03
C SER A 94 8.02 7.10 1.57
N SER A 95 6.85 6.55 1.22
CA SER A 95 6.55 6.10 -0.14
C SER A 95 6.37 7.27 -1.10
N ARG A 96 6.78 7.09 -2.37
CA ARG A 96 6.49 8.04 -3.46
C ARG A 96 4.98 8.32 -3.58
N LEU A 97 4.15 7.32 -3.29
CA LEU A 97 2.70 7.41 -3.38
C LEU A 97 2.10 8.38 -2.36
N TRP A 98 2.75 8.59 -1.22
CA TRP A 98 2.27 9.52 -0.19
C TRP A 98 2.14 10.96 -0.72
N ARG A 99 3.07 11.39 -1.58
CA ARG A 99 3.02 12.72 -2.22
C ARG A 99 1.81 12.93 -3.13
N MET A 100 1.16 11.86 -3.55
CA MET A 100 -0.03 11.90 -4.41
C MET A 100 -1.32 11.84 -3.60
N MET A 101 -1.23 11.64 -2.28
CA MET A 101 -2.37 11.59 -1.39
C MET A 101 -2.77 13.00 -0.96
N ARG A 102 -4.08 13.22 -0.86
CA ARG A 102 -4.64 14.40 -0.21
C ARG A 102 -5.06 14.05 1.20
N ILE A 103 -4.54 14.78 2.18
CA ILE A 103 -4.88 14.62 3.60
C ILE A 103 -5.98 15.65 3.92
N PHE A 104 -7.02 15.21 4.63
CA PHE A 104 -8.15 16.02 5.06
C PHE A 104 -8.16 16.16 6.59
#